data_AF-A0A448X499-F1
#
_entry.id   AF-A0A448X499-F1
#
_cell.length_a   1.000
_cell.length_b   1.000
_cell.length_c   1.000
_cell.angle_alpha   90.00
_cell.angle_beta   90.00
_cell.angle_gamma   90.00
#
_symmetry.space_group_name_H-M   'P 1'
#
loop_
_entity.id
_entity.type
_entity.pdbx_description
1 polymer ?
#
loop_
_entity_poly.entity_id
_entity_poly.type
_entity_poly.pdbx_seq_one_letter_code
_entity_poly.pdbx_strand_id
1 'polypeptide(L)' 'MENRKEPQSLSFFFRLLDVGGQRKLTAMTLAHFYTGVEARLKSADHDPPCLDDVLNEIFDMIKPKNPQYITLDDLINW' A
#
# COMPACT_ATOMS: atom_id res chain seq x y z
N MET A 1 3.15 -13.29 -12.28
CA MET A 1 2.24 -12.18 -12.68
C MET A 1 3.08 -11.19 -13.45
N GLU A 2 3.22 -11.41 -14.75
CA GLU A 2 3.76 -10.41 -15.67
C GLU A 2 2.78 -9.21 -15.70
N ASN A 3 3.29 -7.97 -15.80
CA ASN A 3 2.51 -6.74 -15.96
C ASN A 3 1.91 -6.07 -14.70
N ARG A 4 2.55 -6.16 -13.52
CA ARG A 4 2.08 -5.45 -12.29
C ARG A 4 2.02 -3.92 -12.41
N LYS A 5 2.76 -3.32 -13.33
CA LYS A 5 2.83 -1.87 -13.55
C LYS A 5 1.79 -1.35 -14.56
N GLU A 6 1.08 -2.23 -15.25
CA GLU A 6 0.03 -1.81 -16.18
C GLU A 6 -1.12 -1.15 -15.41
N PRO A 7 -1.75 -0.09 -15.96
CA PRO A 7 -2.84 0.63 -15.29
C PRO A 7 -4.00 -0.27 -14.85
N GLN A 8 -4.27 -1.34 -15.60
CA GLN A 8 -5.32 -2.32 -15.29
C GLN A 8 -4.95 -3.15 -14.05
N SER A 9 -3.69 -3.57 -13.93
CA SER A 9 -3.17 -4.29 -12.77
C SER A 9 -3.19 -3.40 -11.53
N LEU A 10 -2.73 -2.15 -11.66
CA LEU A 10 -2.77 -1.17 -10.57
C LEU A 10 -4.21 -0.92 -10.10
N SER A 11 -5.13 -0.74 -11.04
CA SER A 11 -6.57 -0.58 -10.74
C SER A 11 -7.15 -1.79 -10.00
N PHE A 12 -6.74 -3.01 -10.38
CA PHE A 12 -7.18 -4.23 -9.71
C PHE A 12 -6.67 -4.29 -8.27
N PHE A 13 -5.36 -4.11 -8.05
CA PHE A 13 -4.78 -4.15 -6.72
C PHE A 13 -5.28 -3.01 -5.83
N PHE A 14 -5.46 -1.81 -6.39
CA PHE A 14 -6.02 -0.68 -5.64
C PHE A 14 -7.42 -1.01 -5.11
N ARG A 15 -8.31 -1.55 -5.96
CA ARG A 15 -9.66 -1.96 -5.53
C ARG A 15 -9.63 -3.08 -4.49
N LEU A 16 -8.65 -3.98 -4.56
CA LEU A 16 -8.48 -5.05 -3.58
C LEU A 16 -8.09 -4.50 -2.19
N LEU A 17 -7.25 -3.45 -2.17
CA LEU A 17 -6.80 -2.81 -0.94
C LEU A 17 -7.84 -1.81 -0.37
N ASP A 18 -8.64 -1.18 -1.23
CA ASP A 18 -9.71 -0.25 -0.84
C ASP A 18 -10.98 -0.97 -0.40
N VAL A 19 -10.89 -1.75 0.69
CA VAL A 19 -12.00 -2.55 1.24
C VAL A 19 -13.22 -1.68 1.59
N GLY A 20 -13.00 -0.41 1.94
CA GLY A 20 -14.06 0.55 2.27
C GLY A 20 -14.70 1.24 1.06
N GLY A 21 -14.18 1.04 -0.16
CA GLY A 21 -14.67 1.70 -1.37
C GLY A 21 -14.56 3.23 -1.34
N GLN A 22 -13.65 3.78 -0.52
CA GLN A 22 -13.51 5.22 -0.31
C GLN A 22 -12.65 5.89 -1.39
N ARG A 23 -12.08 5.08 -2.28
CA ARG A 23 -11.14 5.48 -3.34
C ARG A 23 -9.87 6.11 -2.78
N LYS A 24 -9.51 5.74 -1.55
CA LYS A 24 -8.39 6.28 -0.78
C LYS A 24 -7.74 5.18 0.05
N LEU A 25 -6.44 5.00 -0.11
CA LEU A 25 -5.62 4.17 0.78
C LEU A 25 -4.98 5.08 1.83
N THR A 26 -5.46 4.98 3.06
CA THR A 26 -4.97 5.77 4.19
C THR A 26 -3.89 5.00 4.95
N ALA A 27 -3.17 5.66 5.86
CA ALA A 27 -2.27 4.99 6.80
C ALA A 27 -2.98 3.85 7.57
N MET A 28 -4.24 4.04 7.97
CA MET A 28 -5.03 2.98 8.61
C MET A 28 -5.29 1.79 7.69
N THR A 29 -5.60 2.05 6.42
CA THR A 29 -5.79 1.00 5.41
C THR A 29 -4.53 0.16 5.27
N LEU A 30 -3.37 0.81 5.16
CA LEU A 30 -2.08 0.13 5.01
C LEU A 30 -1.69 -0.64 6.29
N ALA A 31 -1.90 -0.06 7.47
CA ALA A 31 -1.65 -0.70 8.77
C ALA A 31 -2.45 -2.01 8.94
N HIS A 32 -3.70 -2.02 8.47
CA HIS A 32 -4.54 -3.21 8.51
C HIS A 32 -3.90 -4.38 7.76
N PHE A 33 -3.42 -4.15 6.53
CA PHE A 33 -2.75 -5.20 5.75
C PHE A 33 -1.35 -5.53 6.26
N TYR A 34 -0.63 -4.54 6.80
CA TYR A 34 0.70 -4.73 7.35
C TYR A 34 0.72 -5.76 8.48
N THR A 35 -0.32 -5.82 9.30
CA THR A 35 -0.46 -6.82 10.39
C THR A 35 -0.29 -8.26 9.87
N GLY A 36 -0.83 -8.57 8.70
CA GLY A 36 -0.68 -9.89 8.08
C GLY A 36 0.70 -10.14 7.48
N VAL A 37 1.35 -9.09 6.96
CA VAL A 37 2.74 -9.15 6.46
C VAL A 37 3.71 -9.36 7.61
N GLU A 38 3.55 -8.59 8.68
CA GLU A 38 4.37 -8.67 9.88
C GLU A 38 4.32 -10.07 10.51
N ALA A 39 3.11 -10.63 10.66
CA ALA A 39 2.93 -11.99 11.18
C ALA A 39 3.64 -13.05 10.31
N ARG A 40 3.60 -12.90 8.98
CA ARG A 40 4.29 -13.81 8.06
C ARG A 40 5.81 -13.70 8.18
N LEU A 41 6.36 -12.48 8.26
CA LEU A 41 7.80 -12.26 8.44
C LEU A 41 8.29 -12.90 9.75
N LYS A 42 7.58 -12.63 10.86
CA LYS A 42 7.88 -13.25 12.16
C LYS A 42 7.83 -14.78 12.10
N SER A 43 6.85 -15.36 11.40
CA SER A 43 6.73 -16.82 11.27
C SER A 43 7.86 -17.46 10.44
N ALA A 44 8.54 -16.67 9.63
CA ALA A 44 9.67 -17.07 8.81
C ALA A 44 11.03 -16.72 9.45
N ASP A 45 11.04 -16.36 10.74
CA ASP A 45 12.24 -15.95 11.51
C ASP A 45 12.95 -14.71 10.93
N HIS A 46 12.17 -13.81 10.31
CA HIS A 46 12.63 -12.49 9.86
C HIS A 46 12.20 -11.39 10.81
N ASP A 47 13.02 -10.35 10.92
CA ASP A 47 12.71 -9.14 11.69
C ASP A 47 11.94 -8.14 10.80
N PRO A 48 10.64 -7.89 11.07
CA PRO A 48 9.86 -6.95 10.28
C PRO A 48 10.23 -5.49 10.64
N PRO A 49 10.25 -4.58 9.66
CA PRO A 49 10.42 -3.15 9.94
C PRO A 49 9.27 -2.61 10.79
N CYS A 50 9.47 -1.45 11.44
CA CYS A 50 8.36 -0.82 12.13
C CYS A 50 7.35 -0.24 11.12
N LEU A 51 6.08 -0.16 11.51
CA LEU A 51 5.02 0.31 10.62
C LEU A 51 5.27 1.73 10.13
N ASP A 52 5.74 2.63 11.00
CA ASP A 52 5.95 4.03 10.66
C ASP A 52 7.01 4.19 9.58
N ASP A 53 8.11 3.42 9.63
CA ASP A 53 9.13 3.41 8.59
C ASP A 53 8.56 2.92 7.26
N VAL A 54 7.78 1.84 7.29
CA VAL A 54 7.12 1.30 6.07
C VAL A 54 6.17 2.31 5.47
N LEU A 55 5.38 3.00 6.29
CA LEU A 55 4.46 4.04 5.83
C LEU A 55 5.21 5.21 5.21
N ASN A 56 6.26 5.70 5.88
CA ASN A 56 7.09 6.79 5.36
C ASN A 56 7.70 6.43 4.01
N GLU A 57 8.31 5.24 3.88
CA GLU A 57 8.88 4.78 2.61
C GLU A 57 7.83 4.65 1.51
N ILE A 58 6.62 4.14 1.81
CA ILE A 58 5.52 4.05 0.83
C ILE A 58 5.11 5.46 0.35
N PHE A 59 4.96 6.41 1.26
CA PHE A 59 4.55 7.77 0.92
C PHE A 59 5.67 8.53 0.19
N ASP A 60 6.94 8.30 0.53
CA ASP A 60 8.09 8.89 -0.16
C ASP A 60 8.27 8.35 -1.58
N MET A 61 7.96 7.07 -1.80
CA MET A 61 7.97 6.46 -3.12
C MET A 61 6.86 7.02 -4.03
N ILE A 62 5.62 7.10 -3.52
CA ILE A 62 4.44 7.47 -4.33
C ILE A 62 4.29 8.99 -4.46
N LYS A 63 4.70 9.75 -3.44
CA LYS A 63 4.54 11.21 -3.32
C LYS A 63 3.11 11.67 -3.67
N PRO A 64 2.09 11.15 -2.95
CA PRO A 64 0.70 11.41 -3.29
C PRO A 64 0.39 12.91 -3.24
N LYS A 65 -0.56 13.36 -4.08
CA LYS A 65 -1.00 14.76 -4.09
C LYS A 65 -1.55 15.22 -2.74
N ASN A 66 -2.12 14.31 -1.96
CA ASN A 66 -2.55 14.55 -0.58
C ASN A 66 -1.69 13.72 0.39
N PRO A 67 -1.05 14.33 1.40
CA PRO A 67 -0.17 13.62 2.32
C PRO A 67 -0.88 12.63 3.26
N GLN A 68 -2.21 12.62 3.31
CA GLN A 68 -2.97 11.74 4.22
C GLN A 68 -3.44 10.44 3.56
N TYR A 69 -3.45 10.37 2.23
CA TYR A 69 -3.95 9.19 1.51
C TYR A 69 -3.42 9.11 0.08
N ILE A 70 -3.37 7.87 -0.42
CA ILE A 70 -3.02 7.55 -1.80
C ILE A 70 -4.30 7.26 -2.59
N THR A 71 -4.42 7.84 -3.78
CA THR A 71 -5.48 7.54 -4.74
C THR A 71 -4.97 6.66 -5.88
N LEU A 72 -5.89 6.08 -6.66
CA LEU A 72 -5.50 5.34 -7.87
C LEU A 72 -4.74 6.23 -8.86
N ASP A 73 -5.10 7.51 -8.94
CA ASP A 73 -4.43 8.48 -9.82
C ASP A 73 -2.96 8.67 -9.41
N ASP A 74 -2.68 8.73 -8.11
CA ASP A 74 -1.30 8.83 -7.58
C ASP A 74 -0.45 7.59 -7.95
N LEU A 75 -1.07 6.41 -8.13
CA LEU A 75 -0.35 5.20 -8.53
C LEU A 75 -0.12 5.08 -10.05
N ILE A 76 -1.06 5.60 -10.86
CA ILE A 76 -0.98 5.53 -12.32
C ILE A 76 -0.05 6.61 -12.88
N ASN A 77 -0.04 7.79 -12.25
CA ASN A 77 0.67 8.98 -12.71
C ASN A 77 1.88 9.35 -11.85
N TRP A 78 2.40 8.40 -11.06
CA TRP A 78 3.67 8.48 -10.34
C TRP A 78 4.81 8.74 -11.32
#